data_AF-A0A4Q9QXV8-F1
#
_entry.id   AF-A0A4Q9QXV8-F1
#
_cell.length_a   1.000
_cell.length_b   1.000
_cell.length_c   1.000
_cell.angle_alpha   90.00
_cell.angle_beta   90.00
_cell.angle_gamma   90.00
#
_symmetry.space_group_name_H-M   'P 1'
#
loop_
_entity.id
_entity.type
_entity.pdbx_description
1 polymer ?
#
loop_
_entity_poly.entity_id
_entity_poly.type
_entity_poly.pdbx_seq_one_letter_code
_entity_poly.pdbx_strand_id
1 'polypeptide(L)'
;MPRIDLRQLILALTLVSVVLTLANALYSSYQVQEDLLIRTTLEANRVYAAKLADSTDNFLAATQQQLAYSHADIVEALERPAELDKQARRLQLSTNTFNAVLIVDARGHVLSNSPASLNLVGRQLHSVGNRNNLKIREPLISQPFITTTGKLVVSISHPLFAADGSYKGYVTGSIYLQENNILRSLLGQHYYLDGSYLYVVDSQRHLVYHRDTSRLGHLVTGNPVIEAVIAGEAGSMRLRNSQDVEMLAGYAPLQRVGWGLVAQRPLQATLEELEALTWHTLFNTLPLLLFSLLAIWGLSRLISLPLWQLAHQAREMDSPGAREAFEKVRSWYFEAAQLKLSLLAGLRQVNSKIHRLNHESLTDQLTGLTNRRGMDSMLGIWQAEGRSFALIMLDIDHFKQVNDLHGHDVGDKALQELATLMREGSRSQDLLCRAGGEEFAMFLPETSLDNALEIAERLRNAVARHVFATGGHLTVSLGIAHLPETSDNLADVLKSADLALYQAKHQGRNQAVRGLPR
;
A
#
# COMPACT_ATOMS: atom_id res chain seq x y z
N MET A 1 -16.49 -24.35 4.24
CA MET A 1 -15.88 -23.11 3.72
C MET A 1 -14.42 -23.07 4.15
N PRO A 2 -13.45 -22.87 3.24
CA PRO A 2 -12.06 -22.70 3.64
C PRO A 2 -11.96 -21.49 4.59
N ARG A 3 -11.39 -21.68 5.78
CA ARG A 3 -11.17 -20.59 6.73
C ARG A 3 -9.94 -19.81 6.29
N ILE A 4 -10.11 -18.50 6.09
CA ILE A 4 -9.03 -17.57 5.76
C ILE A 4 -8.04 -17.56 6.92
N ASP A 5 -6.76 -17.76 6.64
CA ASP A 5 -5.72 -17.69 7.67
C ASP A 5 -5.37 -16.22 7.98
N LEU A 6 -4.78 -15.97 9.16
CA LEU A 6 -4.40 -14.61 9.59
C LEU A 6 -3.50 -13.91 8.55
N ARG A 7 -2.65 -14.68 7.86
CA ARG A 7 -1.74 -14.18 6.83
C ARG A 7 -2.51 -13.60 5.64
N GLN A 8 -3.49 -14.35 5.12
CA GLN A 8 -4.36 -13.94 4.03
C GLN A 8 -5.19 -12.72 4.40
N LEU A 9 -5.68 -12.64 5.64
CA LEU A 9 -6.42 -11.46 6.13
C LEU A 9 -5.54 -10.20 6.14
N ILE A 10 -4.33 -10.30 6.70
CA ILE A 10 -3.37 -9.19 6.72
C ILE A 10 -3.02 -8.76 5.30
N LEU A 11 -2.71 -9.72 4.41
CA LEU A 11 -2.38 -9.44 3.01
C LEU A 11 -3.54 -8.76 2.27
N ALA A 12 -4.77 -9.25 2.44
CA ALA A 12 -5.93 -8.66 1.77
C ALA A 12 -6.19 -7.23 2.25
N LEU A 13 -6.18 -6.99 3.57
CA LEU A 13 -6.42 -5.67 4.14
C LEU A 13 -5.34 -4.66 3.72
N THR A 14 -4.08 -5.06 3.80
CA THR A 14 -2.94 -4.20 3.43
C THR A 14 -2.90 -3.93 1.94
N LEU A 15 -3.15 -4.94 1.09
CA LEU A 15 -3.23 -4.77 -0.36
C LEU A 15 -4.33 -3.77 -0.75
N VAL A 16 -5.53 -3.92 -0.19
CA VAL A 16 -6.64 -3.00 -0.47
C VAL A 16 -6.30 -1.58 -0.02
N SER A 17 -5.73 -1.41 1.17
CA SER A 17 -5.31 -0.10 1.68
C SER A 17 -4.24 0.55 0.80
N VAL A 18 -3.23 -0.20 0.37
CA VAL A 18 -2.16 0.29 -0.52
C VAL A 18 -2.72 0.68 -1.88
N VAL A 19 -3.59 -0.14 -2.49
CA VAL A 19 -4.20 0.16 -3.79
C VAL A 19 -5.09 1.40 -3.71
N LEU A 20 -5.93 1.52 -2.69
CA LEU A 20 -6.78 2.70 -2.49
C LEU A 20 -5.95 3.97 -2.28
N THR A 21 -4.91 3.89 -1.46
CA THR A 21 -4.02 5.02 -1.19
C THR A 21 -3.28 5.46 -2.46
N LEU A 22 -2.76 4.50 -3.23
CA LEU A 22 -2.07 4.76 -4.48
C LEU A 22 -3.02 5.37 -5.52
N ALA A 23 -4.22 4.81 -5.69
CA ALA A 23 -5.22 5.33 -6.62
C ALA A 23 -5.60 6.77 -6.26
N ASN A 24 -5.84 7.06 -4.97
CA ASN A 24 -6.13 8.41 -4.51
C ASN A 24 -4.96 9.38 -4.73
N ALA A 25 -3.73 8.94 -4.47
CA ALA A 25 -2.54 9.76 -4.67
C ALA A 25 -2.30 10.08 -6.15
N LEU A 26 -2.43 9.09 -7.03
CA LEU A 26 -2.29 9.29 -8.48
C LEU A 26 -3.39 10.20 -9.02
N TYR A 27 -4.65 10.01 -8.59
CA TYR A 27 -5.76 10.88 -8.98
C TYR A 27 -5.56 12.33 -8.51
N SER A 28 -5.16 12.52 -7.25
CA SER A 28 -4.89 13.85 -6.70
C SER A 28 -3.72 14.52 -7.43
N SER A 29 -2.66 13.77 -7.73
CA SER A 29 -1.51 14.27 -8.49
C SER A 29 -1.91 14.69 -9.91
N TYR A 30 -2.74 13.89 -10.58
CA TYR A 30 -3.26 14.21 -11.90
C TYR A 30 -4.04 15.53 -11.90
N GLN A 31 -5.00 15.69 -10.97
CA GLN A 31 -5.78 16.93 -10.87
C GLN A 31 -4.91 18.16 -10.59
N VAL A 32 -3.94 18.05 -9.67
CA VAL A 32 -3.04 19.15 -9.35
C VAL A 32 -2.15 19.52 -10.55
N GLN A 33 -1.65 18.53 -11.28
CA GLN A 33 -0.83 18.76 -12.47
C GLN A 33 -1.63 19.40 -13.61
N GLU A 34 -2.85 18.92 -13.85
CA GLU A 34 -3.77 19.49 -14.84
C GLU A 34 -4.05 20.98 -14.54
N ASP A 35 -4.47 21.28 -13.31
CA ASP A 35 -4.75 22.65 -12.87
C ASP A 35 -3.51 23.55 -12.97
N LEU A 36 -2.34 23.03 -12.61
CA LEU A 36 -1.09 23.77 -12.68
C LEU A 36 -0.71 24.09 -14.13
N LEU A 37 -0.83 23.13 -15.05
CA LEU A 37 -0.55 23.34 -16.47
C LEU A 37 -1.49 24.37 -17.09
N ILE A 38 -2.79 24.32 -16.75
CA ILE A 38 -3.78 25.29 -17.23
C ILE A 38 -3.44 26.69 -16.70
N ARG A 39 -3.20 26.83 -15.39
CA ARG A 39 -2.90 28.14 -14.77
C ARG A 39 -1.59 28.74 -15.28
N THR A 40 -0.53 27.94 -15.38
CA THR A 40 0.77 28.41 -15.88
C THR A 40 0.69 28.79 -17.35
N THR A 41 -0.05 28.04 -18.18
CA THR A 41 -0.27 28.39 -19.60
C THR A 41 -1.09 29.67 -19.75
N LEU A 42 -2.15 29.85 -18.97
CA LEU A 42 -2.96 31.07 -18.98
C LEU A 42 -2.12 32.29 -18.59
N GLU A 43 -1.29 32.18 -17.54
CA GLU A 43 -0.42 33.25 -17.10
C GLU A 43 0.71 33.54 -18.10
N ALA A 44 1.31 32.50 -18.68
CA ALA A 44 2.32 32.65 -19.74
C ALA A 44 1.74 33.39 -20.96
N ASN A 45 0.54 33.01 -21.42
CA ASN A 45 -0.13 33.68 -22.52
C ASN A 45 -0.50 35.13 -22.17
N ARG A 46 -0.91 35.42 -20.92
CA ARG A 46 -1.20 36.79 -20.45
C ARG A 46 0.04 37.68 -20.52
N VAL A 47 1.14 37.22 -19.92
CA VAL A 47 2.42 37.94 -19.89
C VAL A 47 2.96 38.12 -21.31
N TYR A 48 2.86 37.08 -22.14
CA TYR A 48 3.29 37.15 -23.52
C TYR A 48 2.46 38.17 -24.33
N ALA A 49 1.13 38.15 -24.18
CA ALA A 49 0.25 39.12 -24.84
C ALA A 49 0.55 40.56 -24.39
N ALA A 50 0.73 40.80 -23.09
CA ALA A 50 1.07 42.11 -22.54
C ALA A 50 2.41 42.62 -23.09
N LYS A 51 3.46 41.78 -23.05
CA LYS A 51 4.78 42.15 -23.57
C LYS A 51 4.75 42.48 -25.06
N LEU A 52 3.96 41.73 -25.84
CA LEU A 52 3.85 41.96 -27.28
C LEU A 52 3.01 43.20 -27.59
N ALA A 53 1.97 43.48 -26.80
CA ALA A 53 1.20 44.72 -26.89
C ALA A 53 2.10 45.94 -26.62
N ASP A 54 2.87 45.94 -25.53
CA ASP A 54 3.83 46.99 -25.20
C ASP A 54 4.89 47.18 -26.30
N SER A 55 5.43 46.07 -26.81
CA SER A 55 6.42 46.09 -27.90
C SER A 55 5.83 46.68 -29.19
N THR A 56 4.58 46.34 -29.49
CA THR A 56 3.86 46.86 -30.65
C THR A 56 3.55 48.35 -30.49
N ASP A 57 3.10 48.79 -29.31
CA ASP A 57 2.84 50.20 -29.01
C ASP A 57 4.12 51.04 -29.10
N ASN A 58 5.24 50.54 -28.60
CA ASN A 58 6.54 51.20 -28.72
C ASN A 58 7.01 51.29 -30.17
N PHE A 59 6.82 50.23 -30.94
CA PHE A 59 7.12 50.22 -32.37
C PHE A 59 6.27 51.25 -33.14
N LEU A 60 4.96 51.30 -32.88
CA LEU A 60 4.05 52.28 -33.49
C LEU A 60 4.44 53.72 -33.14
N ALA A 61 4.79 53.97 -31.87
CA ALA A 61 5.27 55.27 -31.41
C ALA A 61 6.57 55.70 -32.11
N ALA A 62 7.56 54.81 -32.19
CA ALA A 62 8.82 55.07 -32.85
C ALA A 62 8.63 55.35 -34.35
N THR A 63 7.72 54.61 -34.99
CA THR A 63 7.38 54.79 -36.41
C THR A 63 6.73 56.16 -36.66
N GLN A 64 5.82 56.58 -35.78
CA GLN A 64 5.20 57.90 -35.84
C GLN A 64 6.20 59.03 -35.60
N GLN A 65 7.14 58.84 -34.66
CA GLN A 65 8.24 59.77 -34.41
C GLN A 65 9.20 59.88 -35.61
N GLN A 66 9.45 58.79 -36.34
CA GLN A 66 10.26 58.81 -37.57
C GLN A 66 9.63 59.70 -38.65
N LEU A 67 8.30 59.63 -38.83
CA LEU A 67 7.59 60.53 -39.75
C LEU A 67 7.63 61.97 -39.26
N ALA A 68 7.48 62.20 -37.96
CA ALA A 68 7.59 63.53 -37.36
C ALA A 68 8.98 64.15 -37.57
N TYR A 69 10.05 63.37 -37.40
CA TYR A 69 11.42 63.83 -37.62
C TYR A 69 11.66 64.27 -39.08
N SER A 70 11.03 63.60 -40.05
CA SER A 70 11.16 63.93 -41.47
C SER A 70 10.31 65.13 -41.91
N HIS A 71 9.53 65.74 -41.01
CA HIS A 71 8.63 66.86 -41.32
C HIS A 71 9.36 68.02 -42.01
N ALA A 72 10.43 68.54 -41.39
CA ALA A 72 11.11 69.74 -41.88
C ALA A 72 11.71 69.53 -43.29
N ASP A 73 12.40 68.40 -43.48
CA ASP A 73 12.97 68.00 -44.77
C ASP A 73 11.90 67.91 -45.87
N ILE A 74 10.72 67.35 -45.54
CA ILE A 74 9.63 67.18 -46.50
C ILE A 74 9.01 68.52 -46.85
N VAL A 75 8.78 69.39 -45.86
CA VAL A 75 8.20 70.73 -46.08
C VAL A 75 9.08 71.57 -46.98
N GLU A 76 10.41 71.54 -46.80
CA GLU A 76 11.35 72.24 -47.68
C GLU A 76 11.36 71.67 -49.12
N ALA A 77 11.12 70.36 -49.25
CA ALA A 77 11.12 69.67 -50.53
C ALA A 77 9.79 69.76 -51.31
N LEU A 78 8.70 70.32 -50.75
CA LEU A 78 7.36 70.31 -51.36
C LEU A 78 7.31 70.90 -52.79
N GLU A 79 8.13 71.90 -53.07
CA GLU A 79 8.20 72.57 -54.39
C GLU A 79 9.26 71.95 -55.33
N ARG A 80 10.01 70.94 -54.86
CA ARG A 80 11.12 70.30 -55.58
C ARG A 80 10.82 68.80 -55.77
N PRO A 81 10.10 68.41 -56.84
CA PRO A 81 9.60 67.03 -57.01
C PRO A 81 10.66 65.94 -56.85
N ALA A 82 11.87 66.16 -57.38
CA ALA A 82 12.96 65.19 -57.31
C ALA A 82 13.46 64.95 -55.86
N GLU A 83 13.51 65.99 -55.02
CA GLU A 83 13.88 65.84 -53.61
C GLU A 83 12.73 65.21 -52.81
N LEU A 84 11.47 65.53 -53.15
CA LEU A 84 10.30 64.94 -52.52
C LEU A 84 10.23 63.42 -52.74
N ASP A 85 10.51 62.96 -53.97
CA ASP A 85 10.61 61.54 -54.31
C ASP A 85 11.73 60.83 -53.56
N LYS A 86 12.87 61.50 -53.37
CA LYS A 86 13.99 61.00 -52.56
C LYS A 86 13.59 60.84 -51.09
N GLN A 87 12.84 61.79 -50.52
CA GLN A 87 12.33 61.69 -49.15
C GLN A 87 11.33 60.54 -48.99
N ALA A 88 10.38 60.39 -49.91
CA ALA A 88 9.41 59.28 -49.90
C ALA A 88 10.13 57.92 -49.99
N ARG A 89 11.12 57.80 -50.87
CA ARG A 89 11.94 56.59 -51.02
C ARG A 89 12.81 56.30 -49.79
N ARG A 90 13.42 57.33 -49.18
CA ARG A 90 14.19 57.20 -47.92
C ARG A 90 13.30 56.63 -46.82
N LEU A 91 12.11 57.21 -46.62
CA LEU A 91 11.19 56.77 -45.58
C LEU A 91 10.73 55.32 -45.78
N GLN A 92 10.46 54.91 -47.01
CA GLN A 92 10.08 53.52 -47.30
C GLN A 92 11.22 52.53 -47.04
N LEU A 93 12.42 52.81 -47.58
CA LEU A 93 13.51 51.85 -47.63
C LEU A 93 14.43 51.87 -46.40
N SER A 94 14.39 52.91 -45.57
CA SER A 94 15.31 53.08 -44.43
C SER A 94 15.11 52.06 -43.31
N THR A 95 13.85 51.70 -43.01
CA THR A 95 13.53 50.82 -41.88
C THR A 95 12.70 49.61 -42.28
N ASN A 96 12.36 49.47 -43.57
CA ASN A 96 11.46 48.43 -44.10
C ASN A 96 10.11 48.34 -43.34
N THR A 97 9.72 49.45 -42.69
CA THR A 97 8.51 49.53 -41.87
C THR A 97 7.27 49.65 -42.74
N PHE A 98 7.35 50.48 -43.78
CA PHE A 98 6.23 50.78 -44.66
C PHE A 98 6.36 50.03 -45.98
N ASN A 99 5.27 49.40 -46.40
CA ASN A 99 5.17 48.85 -47.75
C ASN A 99 5.12 49.98 -48.78
N ALA A 100 4.48 51.10 -48.44
CA ALA A 100 4.44 52.30 -49.27
C ALA A 100 4.44 53.58 -48.44
N VAL A 101 5.03 54.66 -48.98
CA VAL A 101 4.99 56.01 -48.41
C VAL A 101 4.38 56.96 -49.42
N LEU A 102 3.48 57.83 -48.95
CA LEU A 102 2.75 58.81 -49.73
C LEU A 102 2.95 60.19 -49.10
N ILE A 103 3.21 61.19 -49.92
CA ILE A 103 3.18 62.60 -49.53
C ILE A 103 2.03 63.25 -50.27
N VAL A 104 1.12 63.86 -49.53
CA VAL A 104 -0.19 64.32 -50.02
C VAL A 104 -0.36 65.80 -49.70
N ASP A 105 -0.90 66.57 -50.62
CA ASP A 105 -1.17 68.00 -50.44
C ASP A 105 -2.39 68.27 -49.55
N ALA A 106 -2.61 69.55 -49.21
CA ALA A 106 -3.74 70.00 -48.40
C ALA A 106 -5.13 69.74 -49.03
N ARG A 107 -5.20 69.40 -50.32
CA ARG A 107 -6.43 69.07 -51.06
C ARG A 107 -6.65 67.57 -51.23
N GLY A 108 -5.69 66.74 -50.79
CA GLY A 108 -5.74 65.28 -50.90
C GLY A 108 -5.12 64.69 -52.16
N HIS A 109 -4.38 65.46 -52.97
CA HIS A 109 -3.65 64.96 -54.14
C HIS A 109 -2.27 64.43 -53.75
N VAL A 110 -1.90 63.28 -54.30
CA VAL A 110 -0.57 62.70 -54.08
C VAL A 110 0.48 63.54 -54.82
N LEU A 111 1.43 64.11 -54.07
CA LEU A 111 2.58 64.83 -54.61
C LEU A 111 3.73 63.88 -54.95
N SER A 112 3.93 62.86 -54.13
CA SER A 112 4.96 61.83 -54.32
C SER A 112 4.55 60.50 -53.68
N ASN A 113 5.01 59.39 -54.26
CA ASN A 113 4.80 58.05 -53.70
C ASN A 113 6.03 57.15 -53.87
N SER A 114 6.28 56.29 -52.89
CA SER A 114 7.23 55.19 -52.98
C SER A 114 6.56 53.88 -52.57
N PRO A 115 6.64 52.79 -53.35
CA PRO A 115 7.41 52.67 -54.59
C PRO A 115 6.72 53.41 -55.75
N ALA A 116 7.50 53.86 -56.74
CA ALA A 116 6.97 54.61 -57.90
C ALA A 116 5.93 53.81 -58.70
N SER A 117 6.01 52.47 -58.67
CA SER A 117 5.11 51.54 -59.37
C SER A 117 3.62 51.68 -59.01
N LEU A 118 3.28 52.34 -57.89
CA LEU A 118 1.88 52.58 -57.53
C LEU A 118 1.18 53.58 -58.48
N ASN A 119 1.92 54.42 -59.21
CA ASN A 119 1.39 55.39 -60.18
C ASN A 119 0.24 56.26 -59.60
N LEU A 120 0.44 56.81 -58.40
CA LEU A 120 -0.58 57.58 -57.68
C LEU A 120 -0.40 59.10 -57.76
N VAL A 121 0.78 59.60 -58.18
CA VAL A 121 1.06 61.03 -58.31
C VAL A 121 -0.04 61.75 -59.11
N GLY A 122 -0.52 62.87 -58.57
CA GLY A 122 -1.61 63.69 -59.14
C GLY A 122 -3.03 63.17 -58.88
N ARG A 123 -3.20 61.94 -58.37
CA ARG A 123 -4.53 61.41 -58.03
C ARG A 123 -4.99 61.90 -56.67
N GLN A 124 -6.28 62.20 -56.54
CA GLN A 124 -6.90 62.50 -55.26
C GLN A 124 -7.26 61.22 -54.51
N LEU A 125 -6.95 61.17 -53.22
CA LEU A 125 -7.22 60.00 -52.38
C LEU A 125 -8.58 60.12 -51.67
N HIS A 126 -9.45 59.13 -51.86
CA HIS A 126 -10.82 59.15 -51.31
C HIS A 126 -11.09 58.14 -50.19
N SER A 127 -10.11 57.32 -49.81
CA SER A 127 -10.32 56.31 -48.76
C SER A 127 -10.61 56.96 -47.39
N VAL A 128 -11.23 56.19 -46.48
CA VAL A 128 -11.56 56.65 -45.13
C VAL A 128 -10.32 57.17 -44.39
N GLY A 129 -9.19 56.46 -44.46
CA GLY A 129 -7.94 56.91 -43.83
C GLY A 129 -7.45 58.27 -44.34
N ASN A 130 -7.53 58.52 -45.65
CA ASN A 130 -7.09 59.80 -46.23
C ASN A 130 -8.01 60.98 -45.84
N ARG A 131 -9.33 60.73 -45.79
CA ARG A 131 -10.29 61.74 -45.31
C ARG A 131 -10.04 62.11 -43.84
N ASN A 132 -9.71 61.14 -43.01
CA ASN A 132 -9.39 61.38 -41.61
C ASN A 132 -8.13 62.23 -41.45
N ASN A 133 -7.08 61.99 -42.23
CA ASN A 133 -5.85 62.81 -42.19
C ASN A 133 -6.09 64.29 -42.53
N LEU A 134 -6.91 64.56 -43.56
CA LEU A 134 -7.24 65.94 -43.97
C LEU A 134 -8.13 66.68 -42.95
N LYS A 135 -9.00 65.92 -42.24
CA LYS A 135 -9.94 66.47 -41.26
C LYS A 135 -9.30 66.68 -39.89
N ILE A 136 -8.58 65.67 -39.38
CA ILE A 136 -8.02 65.66 -38.02
C ILE A 136 -6.74 66.52 -37.97
N ARG A 137 -5.87 66.43 -38.98
CA ARG A 137 -4.60 67.20 -39.08
C ARG A 137 -3.68 67.05 -37.86
N GLU A 138 -3.76 65.91 -37.18
CA GLU A 138 -2.87 65.51 -36.10
C GLU A 138 -2.17 64.19 -36.49
N PRO A 139 -1.05 63.86 -35.84
CA PRO A 139 -0.40 62.56 -36.02
C PRO A 139 -1.39 61.42 -35.73
N LEU A 140 -1.61 60.53 -36.69
CA LEU A 140 -2.69 59.54 -36.62
C LEU A 140 -2.21 58.14 -37.05
N ILE A 141 -2.69 57.12 -36.34
CA ILE A 141 -2.67 55.73 -36.79
C ILE A 141 -4.10 55.35 -37.12
N SER A 142 -4.35 54.95 -38.36
CA SER A 142 -5.71 54.64 -38.81
C SER A 142 -6.19 53.30 -38.27
N GLN A 143 -7.50 53.15 -38.10
CA GLN A 143 -8.10 51.82 -38.12
C GLN A 143 -7.85 51.16 -39.49
N PRO A 144 -7.88 49.82 -39.59
CA PRO A 144 -7.70 49.13 -40.86
C PRO A 144 -8.74 49.60 -41.90
N PHE A 145 -8.29 49.87 -43.12
CA PHE A 145 -9.20 50.24 -44.21
C PHE A 145 -8.67 49.74 -45.57
N ILE A 146 -9.57 49.68 -46.55
CA ILE A 146 -9.23 49.29 -47.92
C ILE A 146 -8.80 50.53 -48.72
N THR A 147 -7.62 50.48 -49.33
CA THR A 147 -7.09 51.54 -50.21
C THR A 147 -7.82 51.59 -51.54
N THR A 148 -7.60 52.66 -52.32
CA THR A 148 -8.06 52.75 -53.72
C THR A 148 -7.52 51.61 -54.60
N THR A 149 -6.42 50.97 -54.20
CA THR A 149 -5.83 49.82 -54.87
C THR A 149 -6.39 48.47 -54.39
N GLY A 150 -7.39 48.47 -53.50
CA GLY A 150 -8.03 47.26 -52.98
C GLY A 150 -7.23 46.53 -51.88
N LYS A 151 -6.16 47.13 -51.36
CA LYS A 151 -5.33 46.53 -50.31
C LYS A 151 -5.85 46.90 -48.93
N LEU A 152 -5.88 45.95 -48.02
CA LEU A 152 -6.19 46.21 -46.60
C LEU A 152 -4.93 46.73 -45.90
N VAL A 153 -5.01 47.95 -45.37
CA VAL A 153 -3.84 48.64 -44.80
C VAL A 153 -4.15 49.31 -43.48
N VAL A 154 -3.08 49.52 -42.71
CA VAL A 154 -3.03 50.49 -41.62
C VAL A 154 -2.07 51.60 -42.06
N SER A 155 -2.51 52.85 -41.94
CA SER A 155 -1.69 54.01 -42.27
C SER A 155 -1.25 54.73 -41.00
N ILE A 156 0.04 55.04 -40.92
CA ILE A 156 0.61 55.93 -39.90
C ILE A 156 0.92 57.24 -40.62
N SER A 157 0.46 58.36 -40.08
CA SER A 157 0.56 59.66 -40.74
C SER A 157 1.06 60.75 -39.80
N HIS A 158 1.65 61.77 -40.42
CA HIS A 158 2.07 62.98 -39.75
C HIS A 158 1.66 64.20 -40.62
N PRO A 159 1.00 65.21 -40.03
CA PRO A 159 0.60 66.41 -40.76
C PRO A 159 1.81 67.28 -41.09
N LEU A 160 1.76 67.97 -42.23
CA LEU A 160 2.80 68.88 -42.69
C LEU A 160 2.29 70.31 -42.58
N PHE A 161 3.02 71.11 -41.81
CA PHE A 161 2.74 72.54 -41.58
C PHE A 161 3.98 73.34 -41.95
N ALA A 162 3.80 74.46 -42.65
CA ALA A 162 4.90 75.40 -42.87
C ALA A 162 5.20 76.20 -41.59
N ALA A 163 6.31 76.94 -41.60
CA ALA A 163 6.76 77.75 -40.46
C ALA A 163 5.74 78.84 -40.05
N ASP A 164 4.88 79.26 -40.98
CA ASP A 164 3.78 80.21 -40.74
C ASP A 164 2.51 79.55 -40.15
N GLY A 165 2.55 78.25 -39.87
CA GLY A 165 1.41 77.47 -39.37
C GLY A 165 0.41 77.05 -40.45
N SER A 166 0.65 77.36 -41.73
CA SER A 166 -0.25 76.94 -42.81
C SER A 166 -0.16 75.44 -43.06
N TYR A 167 -1.32 74.77 -43.16
CA TYR A 167 -1.40 73.34 -43.45
C TYR A 167 -1.04 73.09 -44.92
N LYS A 168 0.02 72.31 -45.15
CA LYS A 168 0.51 71.97 -46.50
C LYS A 168 0.08 70.59 -46.97
N GLY A 169 -0.37 69.73 -46.06
CA GLY A 169 -0.79 68.36 -46.37
C GLY A 169 -0.33 67.38 -45.31
N TYR A 170 -0.01 66.16 -45.69
CA TYR A 170 0.49 65.14 -44.75
C TYR A 170 1.42 64.14 -45.44
N VAL A 171 2.32 63.55 -44.65
CA VAL A 171 3.06 62.35 -45.03
C VAL A 171 2.41 61.14 -44.38
N THR A 172 2.28 60.04 -45.11
CA THR A 172 1.79 58.79 -44.55
C THR A 172 2.56 57.59 -45.05
N GLY A 173 2.92 56.71 -44.13
CA GLY A 173 3.40 55.37 -44.42
C GLY A 173 2.27 54.36 -44.26
N SER A 174 2.12 53.47 -45.24
CA SER A 174 1.13 52.41 -45.27
C SER A 174 1.77 51.06 -44.99
N ILE A 175 1.18 50.33 -44.04
CA ILE A 175 1.52 48.94 -43.69
C ILE A 175 0.43 48.04 -44.29
N TYR A 176 0.82 47.16 -45.21
CA TYR A 176 -0.11 46.27 -45.90
C TYR A 176 -0.28 44.99 -45.09
N LEU A 177 -1.45 44.80 -44.48
CA LEU A 177 -1.67 43.72 -43.50
C LEU A 177 -1.55 42.31 -44.11
N GLN A 178 -1.81 42.20 -45.42
CA GLN A 178 -1.77 40.94 -46.16
C GLN A 178 -0.36 40.58 -46.67
N GLU A 179 0.58 41.54 -46.67
CA GLU A 179 1.93 41.36 -47.21
C GLU A 179 2.95 41.17 -46.08
N ASN A 180 4.21 40.92 -46.45
CA ASN A 180 5.30 40.86 -45.48
C ASN A 180 5.67 42.29 -45.07
N ASN A 181 5.70 42.52 -43.76
CA ASN A 181 6.05 43.79 -43.14
C ASN A 181 6.59 43.53 -41.72
N ILE A 182 7.13 44.58 -41.09
CA ILE A 182 7.71 44.46 -39.75
C ILE A 182 6.69 44.08 -38.68
N LEU A 183 5.43 44.53 -38.80
CA LEU A 183 4.35 44.17 -37.87
C LEU A 183 4.06 42.67 -37.93
N ARG A 184 4.05 42.07 -39.13
CA ARG A 184 3.93 40.63 -39.34
C ARG A 184 5.16 39.87 -38.83
N SER A 185 6.36 40.44 -38.94
CA SER A 185 7.56 39.83 -38.35
C SER A 185 7.52 39.85 -36.83
N LEU A 186 7.02 40.94 -36.24
CA LEU A 186 6.92 41.14 -34.79
C LEU A 186 5.83 40.26 -34.18
N LEU A 187 4.66 40.16 -34.84
CA LEU A 187 3.52 39.36 -34.40
C LEU A 187 3.54 37.90 -34.88
N GLY A 188 4.39 37.57 -35.86
CA GLY A 188 4.40 36.28 -36.56
C GLY A 188 5.62 35.40 -36.37
N GLN A 189 6.68 35.87 -35.68
CA GLN A 189 7.75 35.00 -35.22
C GLN A 189 7.30 34.17 -34.01
N HIS A 190 6.42 33.20 -34.25
CA HIS A 190 6.00 32.22 -33.25
C HIS A 190 6.16 30.80 -33.79
N TYR A 191 7.10 30.05 -33.21
CA TYR A 191 7.56 28.74 -33.66
C TYR A 191 6.76 27.57 -33.04
N TYR A 192 5.55 27.83 -32.55
CA TYR A 192 4.74 26.76 -31.97
C TYR A 192 4.10 25.90 -33.07
N LEU A 193 4.41 24.61 -33.05
CA LEU A 193 3.85 23.59 -33.95
C LEU A 193 2.59 22.92 -33.38
N ASP A 194 2.11 23.37 -32.22
CA ASP A 194 1.09 22.72 -31.38
C ASP A 194 -0.31 23.34 -31.50
N GLY A 195 -0.54 24.12 -32.58
CA GLY A 195 -1.80 24.82 -32.80
C GLY A 195 -1.94 26.14 -32.03
N SER A 196 -0.93 26.58 -31.27
CA SER A 196 -0.90 27.92 -30.70
C SER A 196 -0.81 28.99 -31.78
N TYR A 197 -1.53 30.09 -31.59
CA TYR A 197 -1.43 31.24 -32.49
C TYR A 197 -1.83 32.55 -31.81
N LEU A 198 -1.45 33.63 -32.47
CA LEU A 198 -1.76 34.99 -32.07
C LEU A 198 -2.67 35.64 -33.11
N TYR A 199 -3.54 36.53 -32.65
CA TYR A 199 -4.32 37.41 -33.50
C TYR A 199 -4.49 38.78 -32.86
N VAL A 200 -4.74 39.80 -33.69
CA VAL A 200 -5.01 41.17 -33.26
C VAL A 200 -6.36 41.60 -33.80
N VAL A 201 -7.14 42.28 -32.98
CA VAL A 201 -8.46 42.82 -33.33
C VAL A 201 -8.47 44.33 -33.16
N ASP A 202 -9.21 45.03 -34.03
CA ASP A 202 -9.47 46.45 -33.84
C ASP A 202 -10.63 46.69 -32.87
N SER A 203 -10.89 47.95 -32.54
CA SER A 203 -11.99 48.36 -31.66
C SER A 203 -13.38 48.07 -32.22
N GLN A 204 -13.47 47.71 -33.51
CA GLN A 204 -14.69 47.31 -34.20
C GLN A 204 -14.80 45.79 -34.36
N ARG A 205 -13.92 45.02 -33.73
CA ARG A 205 -13.85 43.54 -33.75
C ARG A 205 -13.41 42.95 -35.10
N HIS A 206 -12.77 43.72 -35.97
CA HIS A 206 -12.16 43.18 -37.19
C HIS A 206 -10.76 42.65 -36.91
N LEU A 207 -10.39 41.55 -37.56
CA LEU A 207 -9.06 40.98 -37.46
C LEU A 207 -8.03 41.85 -38.21
N VAL A 208 -7.10 42.45 -37.47
CA VAL A 208 -5.96 43.21 -37.98
C VAL A 208 -4.78 42.29 -38.32
N TYR A 209 -4.62 41.23 -37.52
CA TYR A 209 -3.58 40.23 -37.71
C TYR A 209 -4.13 38.84 -37.37
N HIS A 210 -3.78 37.85 -38.18
CA HIS A 210 -4.11 36.44 -37.96
C HIS A 210 -3.16 35.58 -38.80
N ARG A 211 -2.84 34.35 -38.34
CA ARG A 211 -1.97 33.41 -39.07
C ARG A 211 -2.51 33.09 -40.46
N ASP A 212 -3.80 32.82 -40.55
CA ASP A 212 -4.55 32.70 -41.80
C ASP A 212 -4.93 34.10 -42.33
N THR A 213 -4.31 34.50 -43.44
CA THR A 213 -4.46 35.82 -44.04
C THR A 213 -5.83 36.02 -44.70
N SER A 214 -6.57 34.95 -45.00
CA SER A 214 -7.92 35.05 -45.56
C SER A 214 -8.92 35.65 -44.57
N ARG A 215 -8.62 35.56 -43.26
CA ARG A 215 -9.47 36.08 -42.19
C ARG A 215 -9.25 37.57 -41.89
N LEU A 216 -8.23 38.19 -42.46
CA LEU A 216 -7.94 39.61 -42.19
C LEU A 216 -9.09 40.50 -42.64
N GLY A 217 -9.51 41.43 -41.79
CA GLY A 217 -10.65 42.31 -42.01
C GLY A 217 -12.02 41.69 -41.71
N HIS A 218 -12.11 40.39 -41.39
CA HIS A 218 -13.39 39.79 -40.98
C HIS A 218 -13.79 40.23 -39.57
N LEU A 219 -15.08 40.53 -39.41
CA LEU A 219 -15.70 40.81 -38.12
C LEU A 219 -15.85 39.53 -37.31
N VAL A 220 -15.36 39.51 -36.07
CA VAL A 220 -15.53 38.40 -35.14
C VAL A 220 -16.54 38.79 -34.07
N THR A 221 -17.54 37.94 -33.83
CA THR A 221 -18.58 38.15 -32.81
C THR A 221 -18.65 36.96 -31.86
N GLY A 222 -19.20 37.18 -30.66
CA GLY A 222 -19.41 36.11 -29.68
C GLY A 222 -18.13 35.58 -29.02
N ASN A 223 -17.03 36.33 -29.05
CA ASN A 223 -15.77 35.94 -28.42
C ASN A 223 -15.53 36.81 -27.16
N PRO A 224 -15.60 36.24 -25.94
CA PRO A 224 -15.51 37.02 -24.70
C PRO A 224 -14.14 37.67 -24.49
N VAL A 225 -13.07 37.07 -25.02
CA VAL A 225 -11.72 37.67 -24.94
C VAL A 225 -11.62 38.93 -25.80
N ILE A 226 -12.26 38.92 -26.98
CA ILE A 226 -12.32 40.11 -27.85
C ILE A 226 -13.10 41.23 -27.16
N GLU A 227 -14.22 40.93 -26.50
CA GLU A 227 -14.98 41.96 -25.77
C GLU A 227 -14.18 42.53 -24.60
N ALA A 228 -13.52 41.68 -23.80
CA ALA A 228 -12.71 42.12 -22.67
C ALA A 228 -11.52 43.00 -23.10
N VAL A 229 -10.79 42.59 -24.14
CA VAL A 229 -9.62 43.36 -24.60
C VAL A 229 -10.00 44.69 -25.25
N ILE A 230 -11.12 44.75 -25.98
CA ILE A 230 -11.63 46.00 -26.56
C ILE A 230 -12.15 46.94 -25.46
N ALA A 231 -12.66 46.41 -24.35
CA ALA A 231 -13.00 47.19 -23.16
C ALA A 231 -11.77 47.75 -22.43
N GLY A 232 -10.55 47.44 -22.89
CA GLY A 232 -9.30 47.91 -22.29
C GLY A 232 -8.79 47.02 -21.15
N GLU A 233 -9.32 45.80 -21.01
CA GLU A 233 -8.88 44.86 -19.99
C GLU A 233 -7.70 44.01 -20.49
N ALA A 234 -6.78 43.68 -19.59
CA ALA A 234 -5.74 42.69 -19.80
C ALA A 234 -5.98 41.50 -18.87
N GLY A 235 -5.81 40.27 -19.36
CA GLY A 235 -6.14 39.10 -18.58
C GLY A 235 -5.89 37.78 -19.31
N SER A 236 -6.43 36.71 -18.74
CA SER A 236 -6.42 35.39 -19.35
C SER A 236 -7.74 34.69 -19.10
N MET A 237 -8.12 33.83 -20.05
CA MET A 237 -9.42 33.17 -20.05
C MET A 237 -9.36 31.86 -20.84
N ARG A 238 -10.07 30.85 -20.34
CA ARG A 238 -10.40 29.65 -21.14
C ARG A 238 -11.64 29.95 -21.97
N LEU A 239 -11.57 29.72 -23.28
CA LEU A 239 -12.71 29.91 -24.19
C LEU A 239 -12.71 28.87 -25.30
N ARG A 240 -13.79 28.82 -26.07
CA ARG A 240 -13.84 28.12 -27.35
C ARG A 240 -13.65 29.13 -28.48
N ASN A 241 -12.78 28.81 -29.43
CA ASN A 241 -12.55 29.66 -30.60
C ASN A 241 -13.65 29.44 -31.67
N SER A 242 -13.54 30.14 -32.80
CA SER A 242 -14.50 30.05 -33.91
C SER A 242 -14.55 28.68 -34.62
N GLN A 243 -13.63 27.76 -34.28
CA GLN A 243 -13.58 26.39 -34.78
C GLN A 243 -14.01 25.38 -33.70
N ASP A 244 -14.61 25.85 -32.60
CA ASP A 244 -15.04 25.04 -31.45
C ASP A 244 -13.90 24.30 -30.73
N VAL A 245 -12.66 24.79 -30.87
CA VAL A 245 -11.50 24.28 -30.14
C VAL A 245 -11.37 25.04 -28.83
N GLU A 246 -11.20 24.32 -27.73
CA GLU A 246 -10.91 24.94 -26.43
C GLU A 246 -9.50 25.48 -26.37
N MET A 247 -9.40 26.75 -25.99
CA MET A 247 -8.19 27.54 -25.97
C MET A 247 -7.97 28.12 -24.58
N LEU A 248 -6.71 28.17 -24.17
CA LEU A 248 -6.22 28.95 -23.05
C LEU A 248 -5.66 30.25 -23.62
N ALA A 249 -6.38 31.36 -23.47
CA ALA A 249 -6.00 32.64 -24.05
C ALA A 249 -5.47 33.61 -22.99
N GLY A 250 -4.48 34.41 -23.38
CA GLY A 250 -4.07 35.63 -22.70
C GLY A 250 -4.23 36.80 -23.65
N TYR A 251 -4.65 37.95 -23.11
CA TYR A 251 -4.99 39.11 -23.91
C TYR A 251 -4.54 40.41 -23.24
N ALA A 252 -4.19 41.39 -24.07
CA ALA A 252 -3.77 42.71 -23.64
C ALA A 252 -4.16 43.78 -24.68
N PRO A 253 -4.62 44.95 -24.23
CA PRO A 253 -4.96 46.06 -25.12
C PRO A 253 -3.72 46.84 -25.51
N LEU A 254 -3.70 47.32 -26.76
CA LEU A 254 -2.77 48.34 -27.25
C LEU A 254 -3.37 49.71 -26.95
N GLN A 255 -2.74 50.43 -26.01
CA GLN A 255 -3.27 51.66 -25.44
C GLN A 255 -3.33 52.80 -26.47
N ARG A 256 -2.41 52.81 -27.45
CA ARG A 256 -2.31 53.91 -28.43
C ARG A 256 -3.39 53.86 -29.52
N VAL A 257 -3.78 52.66 -29.95
CA VAL A 257 -4.64 52.46 -31.12
C VAL A 257 -5.99 51.82 -30.79
N GLY A 258 -6.18 51.37 -29.55
CA GLY A 258 -7.40 50.70 -29.10
C GLY A 258 -7.59 49.33 -29.76
N TRP A 259 -6.49 48.67 -30.11
CA TRP A 259 -6.51 47.29 -30.62
C TRP A 259 -6.37 46.31 -29.46
N GLY A 260 -6.88 45.11 -29.64
CA GLY A 260 -6.67 44.00 -28.72
C GLY A 260 -5.75 42.96 -29.30
N LEU A 261 -4.77 42.51 -28.52
CA LEU A 261 -3.87 41.43 -28.89
C LEU A 261 -4.19 40.21 -28.04
N VAL A 262 -4.31 39.05 -28.71
CA VAL A 262 -4.68 37.79 -28.07
C VAL A 262 -3.69 36.70 -28.47
N ALA A 263 -3.03 36.12 -27.48
CA ALA A 263 -2.20 34.93 -27.62
C ALA A 263 -2.95 33.74 -27.03
N GLN A 264 -3.00 32.61 -27.74
CA GLN A 264 -3.73 31.45 -27.24
C GLN A 264 -3.12 30.12 -27.66
N ARG A 265 -3.30 29.12 -26.80
CA ARG A 265 -2.84 27.73 -26.97
C ARG A 265 -4.03 26.76 -26.83
N PRO A 266 -4.16 25.72 -27.66
CA PRO A 266 -5.19 24.70 -27.50
C PRO A 266 -5.04 23.97 -26.16
N LEU A 267 -6.14 23.74 -25.45
CA LEU A 267 -6.12 23.00 -24.18
C LEU A 267 -5.55 21.59 -24.39
N GLN A 268 -5.94 20.91 -25.47
CA GLN A 268 -5.45 19.55 -25.76
C GLN A 268 -3.92 19.51 -25.90
N ALA A 269 -3.31 20.48 -26.58
CA ALA A 269 -1.85 20.56 -26.69
C ALA A 269 -1.16 20.80 -25.34
N THR A 270 -1.80 21.55 -24.42
CA THR A 270 -1.32 21.70 -23.04
C THR A 270 -1.45 20.39 -22.25
N LEU A 271 -2.49 19.59 -22.49
CA LEU A 271 -2.74 18.33 -21.80
C LEU A 271 -1.94 17.14 -22.37
N GLU A 272 -1.47 17.21 -23.62
CA GLU A 272 -0.56 16.19 -24.16
C GLU A 272 0.75 16.10 -23.34
N GLU A 273 1.21 17.22 -22.78
CA GLU A 273 2.35 17.24 -21.85
C GLU A 273 2.04 16.47 -20.53
N LEU A 274 0.78 16.44 -20.11
CA LEU A 274 0.34 15.73 -18.91
C LEU A 274 0.45 14.21 -19.08
N GLU A 275 0.17 13.69 -20.28
CA GLU A 275 0.24 12.25 -20.55
C GLU A 275 1.66 11.71 -20.29
N ALA A 276 2.70 12.42 -20.74
CA ALA A 276 4.08 12.05 -20.46
C ALA A 276 4.41 12.09 -18.95
N LEU A 277 3.95 13.13 -18.24
CA LEU A 277 4.15 13.28 -16.80
C LEU A 277 3.47 12.16 -16.00
N THR A 278 2.26 11.74 -16.41
CA THR A 278 1.53 10.63 -15.77
C THR A 278 2.27 9.31 -15.93
N TRP A 279 2.77 8.99 -17.13
CA TRP A 279 3.58 7.79 -17.35
C TRP A 279 4.86 7.79 -16.52
N HIS A 280 5.57 8.92 -16.46
CA HIS A 280 6.75 9.04 -15.61
C HIS A 280 6.44 8.82 -14.13
N THR A 281 5.35 9.40 -13.63
CA THR A 281 4.91 9.23 -12.23
C THR A 281 4.54 7.78 -11.94
N LEU A 282 3.86 7.11 -12.87
CA LEU A 282 3.48 5.71 -12.74
C LEU A 282 4.70 4.78 -12.69
N PHE A 283 5.64 4.93 -13.63
CA PHE A 283 6.85 4.08 -13.65
C PHE A 283 7.76 4.34 -12.45
N ASN A 284 7.84 5.57 -11.93
CA ASN A 284 8.64 5.87 -10.75
C ASN A 284 8.02 5.33 -9.45
N THR A 285 6.69 5.20 -9.37
CA THR A 285 6.00 4.67 -8.18
C THR A 285 5.94 3.14 -8.16
N LEU A 286 6.04 2.47 -9.31
CA LEU A 286 5.92 1.02 -9.42
C LEU A 286 7.01 0.23 -8.65
N PRO A 287 8.31 0.58 -8.70
CA PRO A 287 9.34 -0.13 -7.92
C PRO A 287 9.11 -0.03 -6.41
N LEU A 288 8.70 1.14 -5.94
CA LEU A 288 8.40 1.37 -4.53
C LEU A 288 7.17 0.55 -4.10
N LEU A 289 6.15 0.47 -4.96
CA LEU A 289 4.98 -0.37 -4.74
C LEU A 289 5.38 -1.85 -4.63
N LEU A 290 6.14 -2.37 -5.59
CA LEU A 290 6.65 -3.75 -5.58
C LEU A 290 7.44 -4.05 -4.31
N PHE A 291 8.34 -3.15 -3.93
CA PHE A 291 9.09 -3.28 -2.68
C PHE A 291 8.18 -3.30 -1.45
N SER A 292 7.18 -2.41 -1.39
CA SER A 292 6.22 -2.37 -0.28
C SER A 292 5.38 -3.66 -0.19
N LEU A 293 4.95 -4.22 -1.32
CA LEU A 293 4.20 -5.48 -1.36
C LEU A 293 5.07 -6.66 -0.92
N LEU A 294 6.34 -6.70 -1.33
CA LEU A 294 7.30 -7.71 -0.87
C LEU A 294 7.57 -7.59 0.63
N ALA A 295 7.72 -6.36 1.15
CA ALA A 295 7.90 -6.11 2.57
C ALA A 295 6.67 -6.52 3.39
N ILE A 296 5.45 -6.16 2.93
CA ILE A 296 4.18 -6.57 3.54
C ILE A 296 4.05 -8.10 3.55
N TRP A 297 4.41 -8.76 2.43
CA TRP A 297 4.41 -10.21 2.35
C TRP A 297 5.39 -10.86 3.35
N GLY A 298 6.62 -10.32 3.43
CA GLY A 298 7.62 -10.76 4.39
C GLY A 298 7.18 -10.57 5.84
N LEU A 299 6.67 -9.39 6.19
CA LEU A 299 6.17 -9.07 7.53
C LEU A 299 4.95 -9.91 7.92
N SER A 300 3.99 -10.08 7.00
CA SER A 300 2.82 -10.94 7.22
C SER A 300 3.24 -12.38 7.53
N ARG A 301 4.27 -12.89 6.84
CA ARG A 301 4.86 -14.20 7.15
C ARG A 301 5.55 -14.22 8.52
N LEU A 302 6.34 -13.20 8.87
CA LEU A 302 7.02 -13.11 10.16
C LEU A 302 6.05 -13.04 11.35
N ILE A 303 4.91 -12.38 11.19
CA ILE A 303 3.88 -12.25 12.22
C ILE A 303 3.07 -13.55 12.34
N SER A 304 2.63 -14.14 11.23
CA SER A 304 1.73 -15.31 11.25
C SER A 304 2.41 -16.63 11.59
N LEU A 305 3.70 -16.81 11.26
CA LEU A 305 4.40 -18.09 11.41
C LEU A 305 4.46 -18.60 12.86
N PRO A 306 4.84 -17.80 13.89
CA PRO A 306 4.88 -18.29 15.26
C PRO A 306 3.51 -18.75 15.79
N LEU A 307 2.43 -18.03 15.44
CA LEU A 307 1.06 -18.43 15.84
C LEU A 307 0.63 -19.72 15.16
N TRP A 308 0.93 -19.87 13.88
CA TRP A 308 0.63 -21.11 13.15
C TRP A 308 1.41 -22.30 13.74
N GLN A 309 2.69 -22.12 14.05
CA GLN A 309 3.51 -23.15 14.69
C GLN A 309 2.95 -23.55 16.07
N LEU A 310 2.61 -22.58 16.92
CA LEU A 310 2.00 -22.85 18.23
C LEU A 310 0.65 -23.56 18.10
N ALA A 311 -0.21 -23.12 17.17
CA ALA A 311 -1.52 -23.72 16.94
C ALA A 311 -1.42 -25.14 16.38
N HIS A 312 -0.45 -25.41 15.51
CA HIS A 312 -0.23 -26.74 14.94
C HIS A 312 0.31 -27.72 15.99
N GLN A 313 1.32 -27.30 16.76
CA GLN A 313 1.86 -28.09 17.88
C GLN A 313 0.80 -28.34 18.96
N ALA A 314 -0.14 -27.41 19.18
CA ALA A 314 -1.28 -27.60 20.06
C ALA A 314 -2.28 -28.67 19.59
N ARG A 315 -2.28 -29.06 18.31
CA ARG A 315 -3.09 -30.21 17.85
C ARG A 315 -2.38 -31.54 18.02
N GLU A 316 -1.05 -31.54 18.09
CA GLU A 316 -0.21 -32.74 18.22
C GLU A 316 0.28 -32.96 19.66
N MET A 317 -0.49 -32.46 20.64
CA MET A 317 -0.14 -32.47 22.07
C MET A 317 0.06 -33.88 22.66
N ASP A 318 -0.54 -34.90 22.07
CA ASP A 318 -0.46 -36.28 22.54
C ASP A 318 0.83 -37.00 22.08
N SER A 319 1.65 -36.33 21.25
CA SER A 319 2.89 -36.92 20.73
C SER A 319 4.04 -36.90 21.76
N PRO A 320 4.83 -37.98 21.88
CA PRO A 320 6.06 -37.95 22.67
C PRO A 320 7.02 -36.92 22.07
N GLY A 321 7.39 -35.91 22.86
CA GLY A 321 8.25 -34.80 22.42
C GLY A 321 7.52 -33.49 22.11
N ALA A 322 6.19 -33.43 22.22
CA ALA A 322 5.42 -32.19 21.98
C ALA A 322 5.98 -30.99 22.78
N ARG A 323 6.37 -31.19 24.04
CA ARG A 323 6.94 -30.14 24.90
C ARG A 323 8.24 -29.54 24.33
N GLU A 324 9.15 -30.36 23.83
CA GLU A 324 10.39 -29.87 23.21
C GLU A 324 10.10 -29.13 21.91
N ALA A 325 9.11 -29.60 21.15
CA ALA A 325 8.68 -28.92 19.93
C ALA A 325 8.10 -27.52 20.24
N PHE A 326 7.31 -27.36 21.30
CA PHE A 326 6.84 -26.05 21.76
C PHE A 326 7.98 -25.13 22.19
N GLU A 327 8.97 -25.65 22.92
CA GLU A 327 10.11 -24.84 23.38
C GLU A 327 10.95 -24.31 22.22
N LYS A 328 11.07 -25.06 21.12
CA LYS A 328 11.78 -24.65 19.89
C LYS A 328 11.07 -23.56 19.07
N VAL A 329 9.77 -23.33 19.28
CA VAL A 329 9.03 -22.27 18.56
C VAL A 329 9.53 -20.88 18.99
N ARG A 330 10.00 -20.08 18.02
CA ARG A 330 10.56 -18.73 18.26
C ARG A 330 9.44 -17.68 18.28
N SER A 331 8.95 -17.36 19.46
CA SER A 331 7.90 -16.36 19.71
C SER A 331 8.50 -14.96 19.95
N TRP A 332 8.76 -14.23 18.87
CA TRP A 332 9.52 -12.96 18.91
C TRP A 332 8.72 -11.74 19.39
N TYR A 333 7.39 -11.80 19.36
CA TYR A 333 6.49 -10.73 19.80
C TYR A 333 5.63 -11.17 20.98
N PHE A 334 5.08 -10.19 21.67
CA PHE A 334 4.43 -10.33 22.97
C PHE A 334 3.30 -11.37 22.98
N GLU A 335 2.33 -11.26 22.06
CA GLU A 335 1.16 -12.13 22.02
C GLU A 335 1.54 -13.59 21.75
N ALA A 336 2.48 -13.84 20.83
CA ALA A 336 2.97 -15.20 20.57
C ALA A 336 3.73 -15.76 21.78
N ALA A 337 4.50 -14.94 22.49
CA ALA A 337 5.25 -15.37 23.67
C ALA A 337 4.30 -15.70 24.83
N GLN A 338 3.28 -14.86 25.04
CA GLN A 338 2.26 -15.08 26.05
C GLN A 338 1.47 -16.37 25.75
N LEU A 339 1.05 -16.57 24.50
CA LEU A 339 0.35 -17.79 24.09
C LEU A 339 1.21 -19.05 24.33
N LYS A 340 2.49 -19.01 23.98
CA LYS A 340 3.44 -20.11 24.24
C LYS A 340 3.51 -20.44 25.73
N LEU A 341 3.66 -19.43 26.59
CA LEU A 341 3.73 -19.62 28.03
C LEU A 341 2.45 -20.23 28.60
N SER A 342 1.28 -19.73 28.20
CA SER A 342 -0.02 -20.26 28.64
C SER A 342 -0.23 -21.71 28.19
N LEU A 343 0.14 -22.06 26.96
CA LEU A 343 0.07 -23.44 26.47
C LEU A 343 1.00 -24.38 27.24
N LEU A 344 2.24 -23.97 27.49
CA LEU A 344 3.19 -24.76 28.28
C LEU A 344 2.72 -24.96 29.73
N ALA A 345 2.12 -23.94 30.35
CA ALA A 345 1.53 -24.05 31.68
C ALA A 345 0.35 -25.05 31.69
N GLY A 346 -0.54 -24.95 30.70
CA GLY A 346 -1.66 -25.89 30.53
C GLY A 346 -1.21 -27.34 30.36
N LEU A 347 -0.20 -27.58 29.52
CA LEU A 347 0.38 -28.92 29.31
C LEU A 347 0.93 -29.53 30.60
N ARG A 348 1.65 -28.73 31.40
CA ARG A 348 2.17 -29.20 32.71
C ARG A 348 1.05 -29.62 33.65
N GLN A 349 -0.06 -28.87 33.66
CA GLN A 349 -1.20 -29.17 34.52
C GLN A 349 -1.99 -30.40 34.06
N VAL A 350 -2.15 -30.59 32.75
CA VAL A 350 -2.79 -31.79 32.20
C VAL A 350 -1.95 -33.03 32.51
N ASN A 351 -0.63 -32.97 32.26
CA ASN A 351 0.24 -34.12 32.47
C ASN A 351 0.34 -34.52 33.96
N SER A 352 0.44 -33.56 34.89
CA SER A 352 0.45 -33.86 36.32
C SER A 352 -0.85 -34.50 36.80
N LYS A 353 -2.00 -34.09 36.23
CA LYS A 353 -3.30 -34.69 36.54
C LYS A 353 -3.41 -36.11 36.01
N ILE A 354 -2.90 -36.40 34.82
CA ILE A 354 -2.83 -37.76 34.26
C ILE A 354 -1.97 -38.66 35.15
N HIS A 355 -0.77 -38.22 35.54
CA HIS A 355 0.11 -39.00 36.42
C HIS A 355 -0.55 -39.33 37.77
N ARG A 356 -1.25 -38.36 38.38
CA ARG A 356 -1.97 -38.58 39.64
C ARG A 356 -3.10 -39.59 39.50
N LEU A 357 -3.93 -39.46 38.47
CA LEU A 357 -5.04 -40.39 38.20
C LEU A 357 -4.54 -41.81 37.92
N ASN A 358 -3.43 -41.96 37.18
CA ASN A 358 -2.82 -43.27 36.95
C ASN A 358 -2.33 -43.91 38.26
N HIS A 359 -1.69 -43.15 39.14
CA HIS A 359 -1.21 -43.66 40.44
C HIS A 359 -2.38 -44.11 41.33
N GLU A 360 -3.42 -43.27 41.46
CA GLU A 360 -4.64 -43.58 42.22
C GLU A 360 -5.40 -44.80 41.66
N SER A 361 -5.30 -45.08 40.35
CA SER A 361 -6.00 -46.21 39.73
C SER A 361 -5.30 -47.56 39.91
N LEU A 362 -3.99 -47.61 40.17
CA LEU A 362 -3.19 -48.84 40.20
C LEU A 362 -2.73 -49.27 41.60
N THR A 363 -3.00 -48.46 42.62
CA THR A 363 -2.60 -48.72 44.02
C THR A 363 -3.82 -49.00 44.90
N ASP A 364 -3.64 -49.84 45.92
CA ASP A 364 -4.64 -50.07 46.97
C ASP A 364 -4.58 -48.93 48.00
N GLN A 365 -5.71 -48.26 48.22
CA GLN A 365 -5.76 -47.04 49.04
C GLN A 365 -5.48 -47.30 50.53
N LEU A 366 -5.74 -48.52 51.02
CA LEU A 366 -5.54 -48.86 52.43
C LEU A 366 -4.08 -49.22 52.73
N THR A 367 -3.49 -50.10 51.91
CA THR A 367 -2.18 -50.71 52.18
C THR A 367 -1.01 -50.06 51.42
N GLY A 368 -1.31 -49.26 50.39
CA GLY A 368 -0.31 -48.67 49.50
C GLY A 368 0.44 -49.71 48.65
N LEU A 369 -0.02 -50.95 48.61
CA LEU A 369 0.46 -51.98 47.69
C LEU A 369 -0.21 -51.81 46.31
N THR A 370 0.23 -52.59 45.32
CA THR A 370 -0.44 -52.63 44.02
C THR A 370 -1.84 -53.21 44.20
N ASN A 371 -2.86 -52.65 43.55
CA ASN A 371 -4.19 -53.25 43.55
C ASN A 371 -4.28 -54.32 42.44
N ARG A 372 -5.39 -55.07 42.40
CA ARG A 372 -5.62 -56.10 41.38
C ARG A 372 -5.42 -55.61 39.94
N ARG A 373 -5.86 -54.38 39.61
CA ARG A 373 -5.68 -53.81 38.25
C ARG A 373 -4.21 -53.52 37.94
N GLY A 374 -3.47 -52.98 38.91
CA GLY A 374 -2.03 -52.77 38.78
C GLY A 374 -1.25 -54.07 38.65
N MET A 375 -1.66 -55.10 39.38
CA MET A 375 -1.09 -56.45 39.27
C MET A 375 -1.30 -57.03 37.87
N ASP A 376 -2.54 -57.06 37.37
CA ASP A 376 -2.86 -57.58 36.03
C ASP A 376 -2.05 -56.85 34.94
N SER A 377 -1.89 -55.53 35.09
CA SER A 377 -1.12 -54.70 34.16
C SER A 377 0.37 -55.06 34.16
N MET A 378 0.98 -55.24 35.34
CA MET A 378 2.40 -55.58 35.47
C MET A 378 2.69 -57.03 35.02
N LEU A 379 1.80 -57.97 35.34
CA LEU A 379 1.92 -59.36 34.90
C LEU A 379 1.82 -59.49 33.38
N GLY A 380 0.96 -58.70 32.73
CA GLY A 380 0.90 -58.65 31.26
C GLY A 380 2.25 -58.25 30.64
N ILE A 381 2.96 -57.30 31.26
CA ILE A 381 4.30 -56.89 30.81
C ILE A 381 5.31 -58.04 31.01
N TRP A 382 5.33 -58.65 32.20
CA TRP A 382 6.28 -59.73 32.51
C TRP A 382 6.06 -60.96 31.63
N GLN A 383 4.80 -61.27 31.29
CA GLN A 383 4.45 -62.35 30.38
C GLN A 383 4.92 -62.06 28.95
N ALA A 384 4.74 -60.83 28.46
CA ALA A 384 5.21 -60.43 27.12
C ALA A 384 6.74 -60.47 27.02
N GLU A 385 7.45 -60.21 28.12
CA GLU A 385 8.90 -60.28 28.21
C GLU A 385 9.43 -61.70 28.51
N GLY A 386 8.55 -62.68 28.76
CA GLY A 386 8.94 -64.05 29.09
C GLY A 386 9.68 -64.20 30.42
N ARG A 387 9.43 -63.30 31.39
CA ARG A 387 10.11 -63.33 32.69
C ARG A 387 9.66 -64.52 33.54
N SER A 388 10.61 -65.24 34.12
CA SER A 388 10.35 -66.22 35.18
C SER A 388 10.15 -65.53 36.52
N PHE A 389 9.26 -66.07 37.35
CA PHE A 389 9.02 -65.56 38.70
C PHE A 389 8.36 -66.63 39.59
N ALA A 390 8.59 -66.51 40.89
CA ALA A 390 7.79 -67.21 41.89
C ALA A 390 6.61 -66.36 42.34
N LEU A 391 5.49 -67.01 42.62
CA LEU A 391 4.28 -66.43 43.18
C LEU A 391 4.09 -66.98 44.59
N ILE A 392 3.89 -66.09 45.55
CA ILE A 392 3.42 -66.39 46.89
C ILE A 392 2.03 -65.77 47.04
N MET A 393 0.99 -66.59 47.12
CA MET A 393 -0.33 -66.17 47.55
C MET A 393 -0.43 -66.35 49.07
N LEU A 394 -0.95 -65.35 49.77
CA LEU A 394 -1.07 -65.40 51.22
C LEU A 394 -2.39 -64.80 51.69
N ASP A 395 -2.87 -65.35 52.80
CA ASP A 395 -4.14 -64.99 53.40
C ASP A 395 -4.01 -65.06 54.93
N ILE A 396 -4.62 -64.09 55.62
CA ILE A 396 -4.56 -63.99 57.08
C ILE A 396 -5.51 -65.02 57.70
N ASP A 397 -4.96 -65.93 58.49
CA ASP A 397 -5.73 -66.96 59.17
C ASP A 397 -6.75 -66.34 60.12
N HIS A 398 -8.01 -66.77 60.00
CA HIS A 398 -9.11 -66.33 60.86
C HIS A 398 -9.34 -64.80 60.88
N PHE A 399 -8.98 -64.06 59.83
CA PHE A 399 -9.13 -62.59 59.80
C PHE A 399 -10.58 -62.12 60.00
N LYS A 400 -11.57 -62.90 59.55
CA LYS A 400 -12.98 -62.63 59.89
C LYS A 400 -13.22 -62.52 61.40
N GLN A 401 -12.58 -63.38 62.22
CA GLN A 401 -12.69 -63.31 63.67
C GLN A 401 -12.04 -62.05 64.24
N VAL A 402 -10.95 -61.57 63.62
CA VAL A 402 -10.32 -60.30 63.98
C VAL A 402 -11.29 -59.13 63.77
N ASN A 403 -11.95 -59.10 62.61
CA ASN A 403 -12.97 -58.09 62.32
C ASN A 403 -14.18 -58.20 63.26
N ASP A 404 -14.66 -59.42 63.51
CA ASP A 404 -15.82 -59.66 64.37
C ASP A 404 -15.54 -59.28 65.83
N LEU A 405 -14.30 -59.45 66.31
CA LEU A 405 -13.91 -59.21 67.70
C LEU A 405 -13.44 -57.77 67.98
N HIS A 406 -12.70 -57.17 67.04
CA HIS A 406 -12.04 -55.88 67.24
C HIS A 406 -12.58 -54.75 66.35
N GLY A 407 -13.51 -55.06 65.44
CA GLY A 407 -14.07 -54.11 64.48
C GLY A 407 -13.17 -53.91 63.25
N HIS A 408 -13.79 -53.45 62.16
CA HIS A 408 -13.12 -53.27 60.88
C HIS A 408 -11.94 -52.29 60.92
N ASP A 409 -12.00 -51.22 61.72
CA ASP A 409 -10.90 -50.25 61.84
C ASP A 409 -9.60 -50.89 62.37
N VAL A 410 -9.72 -51.88 63.26
CA VAL A 410 -8.56 -52.61 63.80
C VAL A 410 -8.09 -53.67 62.79
N GLY A 411 -9.01 -54.31 62.06
CA GLY A 411 -8.68 -55.18 60.94
C GLY A 411 -7.90 -54.44 59.84
N ASP A 412 -8.31 -53.21 59.51
CA ASP A 412 -7.65 -52.37 58.52
C ASP A 412 -6.21 -52.02 58.93
N LYS A 413 -5.98 -51.71 60.22
CA LYS A 413 -4.61 -51.53 60.75
C LYS A 413 -3.79 -52.81 60.64
N ALA A 414 -4.38 -53.97 60.93
CA ALA A 414 -3.69 -55.25 60.79
C ALA A 414 -3.28 -55.53 59.33
N LEU A 415 -4.11 -55.14 58.35
CA LEU A 415 -3.78 -55.22 56.92
C LEU A 415 -2.63 -54.27 56.52
N GLN A 416 -2.61 -53.05 57.07
CA GLN A 416 -1.53 -52.08 56.85
C GLN A 416 -0.20 -52.55 57.46
N GLU A 417 -0.24 -53.13 58.65
CA GLU A 417 0.91 -53.73 59.31
C GLU A 417 1.44 -54.94 58.54
N LEU A 418 0.55 -55.82 58.05
CA LEU A 418 0.94 -56.93 57.18
C LEU A 418 1.62 -56.42 55.89
N ALA A 419 1.04 -55.42 55.24
CA ALA A 419 1.64 -54.82 54.04
C ALA A 419 3.03 -54.22 54.32
N THR A 420 3.26 -53.72 55.52
CA THR A 420 4.57 -53.23 55.96
C THR A 420 5.56 -54.38 56.12
N LEU A 421 5.17 -55.46 56.80
CA LEU A 421 5.99 -56.67 56.94
C LEU A 421 6.32 -57.31 55.58
N MET A 422 5.37 -57.31 54.65
CA MET A 422 5.60 -57.74 53.27
C MET A 422 6.66 -56.86 52.59
N ARG A 423 6.57 -55.54 52.73
CA ARG A 423 7.51 -54.59 52.12
C ARG A 423 8.92 -54.73 52.70
N GLU A 424 9.05 -54.93 54.00
CA GLU A 424 10.33 -55.19 54.69
C GLU A 424 10.94 -56.54 54.29
N GLY A 425 10.10 -57.53 54.03
CA GLY A 425 10.51 -58.88 53.59
C GLY A 425 10.87 -59.00 52.11
N SER A 426 10.72 -57.93 51.32
CA SER A 426 10.80 -57.95 49.85
C SER A 426 11.87 -57.00 49.29
N ARG A 427 12.28 -57.25 48.05
CA ARG A 427 13.21 -56.42 47.27
C ARG A 427 12.44 -55.33 46.53
N SER A 428 13.14 -54.29 46.08
CA SER A 428 12.57 -53.20 45.27
C SER A 428 11.97 -53.65 43.94
N GLN A 429 12.38 -54.81 43.43
CA GLN A 429 11.91 -55.42 42.18
C GLN A 429 10.71 -56.37 42.37
N ASP A 430 10.35 -56.69 43.62
CA ASP A 430 9.25 -57.61 43.91
C ASP A 430 7.91 -56.87 43.79
N LEU A 431 6.93 -57.52 43.16
CA LEU A 431 5.59 -56.96 43.02
C LEU A 431 4.72 -57.42 44.18
N LEU A 432 4.35 -56.47 45.05
CA LEU A 432 3.46 -56.71 46.18
C LEU A 432 2.05 -56.21 45.83
N CYS A 433 1.06 -57.10 46.01
CA CYS A 433 -0.31 -56.83 45.64
C CYS A 433 -1.28 -57.21 46.77
N ARG A 434 -2.33 -56.41 46.94
CA ARG A 434 -3.55 -56.81 47.65
C ARG A 434 -4.63 -57.11 46.61
N ALA A 435 -4.97 -58.38 46.45
CA ALA A 435 -5.90 -58.86 45.42
C ALA A 435 -7.37 -58.75 45.85
N GLY A 436 -7.63 -58.76 47.17
CA GLY A 436 -8.97 -58.78 47.76
C GLY A 436 -8.99 -58.28 49.21
N GLY A 437 -10.00 -58.70 49.98
CA GLY A 437 -10.21 -58.25 51.36
C GLY A 437 -9.03 -58.54 52.28
N GLU A 438 -8.69 -59.82 52.44
CA GLU A 438 -7.56 -60.32 53.25
C GLU A 438 -6.51 -61.08 52.41
N GLU A 439 -6.65 -61.00 51.08
CA GLU A 439 -5.83 -61.75 50.11
C GLU A 439 -4.70 -60.89 49.56
N PHE A 440 -3.47 -61.38 49.72
CA PHE A 440 -2.26 -60.73 49.24
C PHE A 440 -1.47 -61.67 48.33
N ALA A 441 -0.69 -61.07 47.45
CA ALA A 441 0.20 -61.79 46.55
C ALA A 441 1.57 -61.09 46.48
N MET A 442 2.61 -61.90 46.36
CA MET A 442 3.97 -61.45 46.10
C MET A 442 4.47 -62.16 44.84
N PHE A 443 4.90 -61.38 43.85
CA PHE A 443 5.57 -61.92 42.66
C PHE A 443 7.04 -61.56 42.72
N LEU A 444 7.87 -62.60 42.73
CA LEU A 444 9.30 -62.54 42.97
C LEU A 444 10.03 -62.89 41.66
N PRO A 445 10.44 -61.90 40.86
CA PRO A 445 11.12 -62.15 39.59
C PRO A 445 12.45 -62.86 39.82
N GLU A 446 12.81 -63.76 38.89
CA GLU A 446 14.09 -64.49 38.90
C GLU A 446 14.37 -65.25 40.22
N THR A 447 13.31 -65.71 40.89
CA THR A 447 13.41 -66.42 42.17
C THR A 447 12.89 -67.83 42.00
N SER A 448 13.74 -68.83 42.27
CA SER A 448 13.37 -70.26 42.22
C SER A 448 12.32 -70.62 43.26
N LEU A 449 11.62 -71.75 43.06
CA LEU A 449 10.60 -72.23 43.99
C LEU A 449 11.15 -72.46 45.41
N ASP A 450 12.40 -72.92 45.54
CA ASP A 450 13.05 -73.13 46.83
C ASP A 450 13.27 -71.83 47.60
N ASN A 451 13.83 -70.82 46.92
CA ASN A 451 14.08 -69.50 47.52
C ASN A 451 12.76 -68.80 47.85
N ALA A 452 11.72 -69.00 47.04
CA ALA A 452 10.38 -68.48 47.31
C ALA A 452 9.78 -69.11 48.57
N LEU A 453 10.01 -70.40 48.84
CA LEU A 453 9.62 -71.01 50.11
C LEU A 453 10.36 -70.38 51.28
N GLU A 454 11.66 -70.14 51.18
CA GLU A 454 12.42 -69.49 52.24
C GLU A 454 11.89 -68.09 52.55
N ILE A 455 11.56 -67.31 51.52
CA ILE A 455 10.97 -65.98 51.65
C ILE A 455 9.57 -66.06 52.28
N ALA A 456 8.74 -67.03 51.85
CA ALA A 456 7.42 -67.26 52.41
C ALA A 456 7.48 -67.65 53.90
N GLU A 457 8.37 -68.57 54.28
CA GLU A 457 8.57 -68.97 55.67
C GLU A 457 9.15 -67.86 56.53
N ARG A 458 10.03 -67.02 55.97
CA ARG A 458 10.52 -65.83 56.66
C ARG A 458 9.39 -64.84 56.93
N LEU A 459 8.55 -64.55 55.94
CA LEU A 459 7.39 -63.68 56.11
C LEU A 459 6.40 -64.27 57.12
N ARG A 460 6.10 -65.57 57.02
CA ARG A 460 5.22 -66.27 57.95
C ARG A 460 5.71 -66.15 59.39
N ASN A 461 7.01 -66.38 59.63
CA ASN A 461 7.61 -66.26 60.95
C ASN A 461 7.62 -64.81 61.45
N ALA A 462 7.83 -63.83 60.56
CA ALA A 462 7.75 -62.41 60.92
C ALA A 462 6.33 -62.05 61.35
N VAL A 463 5.31 -62.47 60.59
CA VAL A 463 3.90 -62.27 60.93
C VAL A 463 3.53 -62.95 62.26
N ALA A 464 3.90 -64.22 62.45
CA ALA A 464 3.58 -64.96 63.67
C ALA A 464 4.26 -64.38 64.94
N ARG A 465 5.36 -63.63 64.79
CA ARG A 465 6.07 -62.97 65.91
C ARG A 465 5.67 -61.51 66.09
N HIS A 466 5.10 -60.87 65.07
CA HIS A 466 4.67 -59.48 65.13
C HIS A 466 3.47 -59.35 66.07
N VAL A 467 3.50 -58.32 66.92
CA VAL A 467 2.37 -57.97 67.80
C VAL A 467 1.53 -56.97 67.03
N PHE A 468 0.36 -57.41 66.55
CA PHE A 468 -0.53 -56.57 65.77
C PHE A 468 -1.30 -55.58 66.65
N ALA A 469 -1.83 -54.52 66.06
CA ALA A 469 -2.72 -53.55 66.74
C ALA A 469 -3.95 -54.19 67.45
N THR A 470 -4.27 -55.45 67.15
CA THR A 470 -5.28 -56.27 67.85
C THR A 470 -4.88 -56.62 69.29
N GLY A 471 -3.62 -56.40 69.67
CA GLY A 471 -3.05 -56.79 70.97
C GLY A 471 -2.58 -58.25 71.01
N GLY A 472 -2.59 -58.96 69.88
CA GLY A 472 -2.21 -60.36 69.76
C GLY A 472 -1.38 -60.66 68.50
N HIS A 473 -1.05 -61.93 68.32
CA HIS A 473 -0.35 -62.43 67.14
C HIS A 473 -1.36 -62.94 66.10
N LEU A 474 -1.09 -62.64 64.83
CA LEU A 474 -1.83 -63.20 63.70
C LEU A 474 -0.95 -64.24 63.00
N THR A 475 -1.57 -65.18 62.32
CA THR A 475 -0.86 -66.13 61.46
C THR A 475 -1.34 -66.00 60.03
N VAL A 476 -0.49 -66.40 59.08
CA VAL A 476 -0.81 -66.41 57.66
C VAL A 476 -0.57 -67.80 57.11
N SER A 477 -1.45 -68.21 56.20
CA SER A 477 -1.23 -69.37 55.34
C SER A 477 -0.68 -68.87 54.01
N LEU A 478 0.29 -69.58 53.43
CA LEU A 478 0.91 -69.21 52.16
C LEU A 478 0.92 -70.38 51.17
N GLY A 479 0.56 -70.09 49.92
CA GLY A 479 0.65 -71.01 48.79
C GLY A 479 1.65 -70.50 47.77
N ILE A 480 2.59 -71.36 47.35
CA ILE A 480 3.70 -70.98 46.48
C ILE A 480 3.62 -71.73 45.18
N ALA A 481 3.78 -71.04 44.05
CA ALA A 481 3.96 -71.64 42.74
C ALA A 481 5.03 -70.87 41.95
N HIS A 482 5.53 -71.44 40.86
CA HIS A 482 6.56 -70.81 40.05
C HIS A 482 6.29 -70.99 38.55
N LEU A 483 6.62 -69.96 37.77
CA LEU A 483 6.60 -69.97 36.30
C LEU A 483 8.06 -70.08 35.80
N PRO A 484 8.49 -71.16 35.13
CA PRO A 484 7.68 -72.29 34.62
C PRO A 484 7.68 -73.56 35.49
N GLU A 485 8.49 -73.64 36.56
CA GLU A 485 8.71 -74.89 37.34
C GLU A 485 7.41 -75.60 37.81
N THR A 486 6.33 -74.87 38.11
CA THR A 486 5.03 -75.47 38.47
C THR A 486 4.11 -75.62 37.25
N SER A 487 4.09 -74.64 36.34
CA SER A 487 3.33 -74.68 35.09
C SER A 487 3.85 -73.60 34.12
N ASP A 488 3.70 -73.83 32.81
CA ASP A 488 4.13 -72.90 31.74
C ASP A 488 3.14 -71.74 31.47
N ASN A 489 2.02 -71.71 32.20
CA ASN A 489 0.94 -70.74 31.99
C ASN A 489 0.60 -70.00 33.28
N LEU A 490 0.56 -68.66 33.22
CA LEU A 490 0.23 -67.78 34.33
C LEU A 490 -1.06 -68.18 35.06
N ALA A 491 -2.11 -68.51 34.31
CA ALA A 491 -3.40 -68.89 34.90
C ALA A 491 -3.29 -70.18 35.73
N ASP A 492 -2.47 -71.13 35.27
CA ASP A 492 -2.24 -72.38 35.97
C ASP A 492 -1.29 -72.20 37.18
N VAL A 493 -0.33 -71.28 37.11
CA VAL A 493 0.54 -70.91 38.24
C VAL A 493 -0.27 -70.23 39.35
N LEU A 494 -1.14 -69.28 39.01
CA LEU A 494 -2.09 -68.67 39.95
C LEU A 494 -2.97 -69.72 40.62
N LYS A 495 -3.57 -70.62 39.82
CA LYS A 495 -4.39 -71.72 40.34
C LYS A 495 -3.60 -72.67 41.23
N SER A 496 -2.34 -72.94 40.91
CA SER A 496 -1.48 -73.82 41.71
C SER A 496 -1.11 -73.19 43.05
N ALA A 497 -0.82 -71.89 43.07
CA ALA A 497 -0.60 -71.15 44.32
C ALA A 497 -1.86 -71.10 45.19
N ASP A 498 -3.04 -70.89 44.59
CA ASP A 498 -4.32 -70.91 45.29
C ASP A 498 -4.63 -72.28 45.91
N LEU A 499 -4.41 -73.37 45.15
CA LEU A 499 -4.56 -74.73 45.66
C LEU A 499 -3.59 -75.04 46.81
N ALA A 500 -2.34 -74.56 46.71
CA ALA A 500 -1.36 -74.71 47.78
C ALA A 500 -1.76 -73.91 49.03
N LEU A 501 -2.29 -72.69 48.86
CA LEU A 501 -2.80 -71.87 49.94
C LEU A 501 -4.01 -72.54 50.63
N TYR A 502 -4.91 -73.13 49.84
CA TYR A 502 -6.02 -73.92 50.35
C TYR A 502 -5.54 -75.14 51.15
N GLN A 503 -4.51 -75.84 50.66
CA GLN A 503 -3.88 -76.95 51.39
C GLN A 503 -3.26 -76.48 52.72
N ALA A 504 -2.55 -75.35 52.73
CA ALA A 504 -2.00 -74.76 53.95
C ALA A 504 -3.10 -74.47 54.99
N LYS A 505 -4.25 -73.94 54.54
CA LYS A 505 -5.42 -73.69 55.41
C LYS A 505 -6.04 -74.98 55.97
N HIS A 506 -6.03 -76.07 55.22
CA HIS A 506 -6.58 -77.36 55.66
C HIS A 506 -5.64 -78.19 56.53
N GLN A 507 -4.33 -78.06 56.34
CA GLN A 507 -3.30 -78.81 57.05
C GLN A 507 -2.91 -78.18 58.41
N GLY A 508 -3.77 -77.31 58.97
CA GLY A 508 -3.55 -76.70 60.28
C GLY A 508 -3.21 -75.22 60.29
N ARG A 509 -3.18 -74.54 59.13
CA ARG A 509 -2.86 -73.10 58.97
C ARG A 509 -1.43 -72.75 59.43
N ASN A 510 -1.06 -71.47 59.38
CA ASN A 510 0.26 -70.98 59.78
C ASN A 510 1.42 -71.78 59.17
N GLN A 511 1.40 -71.98 57.86
CA GLN A 511 2.43 -72.70 57.11
C GLN A 511 2.50 -72.26 55.66
N ALA A 512 3.66 -72.47 55.03
CA ALA A 512 3.83 -72.31 53.59
C ALA A 512 3.79 -73.68 52.89
N VAL A 513 2.94 -73.81 51.88
CA VAL A 513 2.83 -75.03 51.06
C VAL A 513 3.24 -74.71 49.62
N ARG A 514 4.02 -75.60 49.02
CA ARG A 514 4.40 -75.51 47.60
C ARG A 514 3.36 -76.24 46.76
N GLY A 515 2.99 -75.65 45.62
CA GLY A 515 2.27 -76.34 44.57
C GLY A 515 3.10 -77.51 44.05
N LEU A 516 2.46 -78.65 43.80
CA LEU A 516 3.16 -79.80 43.24
C LEU A 516 3.66 -79.44 41.84
N PRO A 517 4.96 -79.68 41.54
CA PRO A 517 5.48 -79.50 40.19
C PRO A 517 4.80 -80.49 39.24
N ARG A 518 4.75 -80.13 37.96
CA ARG A 518 4.36 -81.05 36.88
C ARG A 518 5.31 -82.23 36.75
#